data_AF-A0A059BZ86-F1
#
_entry.id   AF-A0A059BZ86-F1
#
_cell.length_a   1.000
_cell.length_b   1.000
_cell.length_c   1.000
_cell.angle_alpha   90.00
_cell.angle_beta   90.00
_cell.angle_gamma   90.00
#
_symmetry.space_group_name_H-M   'P 1'
#
loop_
_entity.id
_entity.type
_entity.pdbx_description
1 polymer ?
#
loop_
_entity_poly.entity_id
_entity_poly.type
_entity_poly.pdbx_seq_one_letter_code
_entity_poly.pdbx_strand_id
1 'polypeptide(L)'
;MIVQADMPGRVSSQSGAQLPGVSPQNGNVVPNIVAAGSGAPHGGFGMDADLLRARNYMQEKIFLLLAQRHHQRYHQRMNDSQRQKLKDIVKRLEEGLFKTAPSK
;
A
#
# COMPACT_ATOMS: atom_id res chain seq x y z
N MET A 1 22.48 10.20 -45.71
CA MET A 1 21.76 10.92 -44.65
C MET A 1 20.59 11.65 -45.27
N ILE A 2 19.37 11.10 -45.21
CA ILE A 2 18.09 11.83 -45.16
C ILE A 2 17.00 10.79 -44.87
N VAL A 3 16.27 10.95 -43.76
CA VAL A 3 14.79 11.03 -43.69
C VAL A 3 14.41 11.16 -42.21
N GLN A 4 14.38 12.40 -41.74
CA GLN A 4 13.74 12.77 -40.48
C GLN A 4 12.24 12.84 -40.75
N ALA A 5 11.47 11.93 -40.17
CA ALA A 5 10.01 12.01 -40.19
C ALA A 5 9.56 13.01 -39.11
N ASP A 6 9.18 14.18 -39.58
CA ASP A 6 8.44 15.21 -38.86
C ASP A 6 6.96 14.77 -38.73
N MET A 7 6.42 14.80 -37.52
CA MET A 7 4.97 14.70 -37.28
C MET A 7 4.52 15.75 -36.27
N PRO A 8 3.97 16.88 -36.73
CA PRO A 8 3.19 17.80 -35.94
C PRO A 8 1.74 17.75 -36.41
N GLY A 9 0.90 17.00 -35.70
CA GLY A 9 -0.53 16.90 -35.98
C GLY A 9 -1.35 17.35 -34.77
N ARG A 10 -1.43 18.67 -34.54
CA ARG A 10 -2.48 19.28 -33.72
C ARG A 10 -3.57 19.81 -34.64
N VAL A 11 -4.84 19.49 -34.34
CA VAL A 11 -6.07 20.30 -34.50
C VAL A 11 -7.27 19.36 -34.29
N SER A 12 -8.05 19.52 -33.21
CA SER A 12 -9.28 20.36 -33.08
C SER A 12 -10.52 19.55 -33.54
N SER A 13 -11.69 19.53 -32.91
CA SER A 13 -12.44 20.57 -32.18
C SER A 13 -13.55 19.88 -31.34
N GLN A 14 -13.81 20.34 -30.12
CA GLN A 14 -15.03 21.09 -29.72
C GLN A 14 -16.31 20.26 -29.47
N SER A 15 -16.82 20.34 -28.23
CA SER A 15 -18.22 20.54 -27.79
C SER A 15 -18.33 20.15 -26.30
N GLY A 16 -18.70 20.98 -25.33
CA GLY A 16 -19.12 22.38 -25.30
C GLY A 16 -19.34 22.83 -23.84
N ALA A 17 -19.24 24.15 -23.63
CA ALA A 17 -19.83 25.01 -22.57
C ALA A 17 -19.66 24.56 -21.09
N GLN A 18 -19.13 25.35 -20.14
CA GLN A 18 -19.41 26.76 -19.85
C GLN A 18 -18.26 27.35 -19.00
N LEU A 19 -17.75 28.52 -19.38
CA LEU A 19 -17.21 29.54 -18.46
C LEU A 19 -18.38 30.52 -18.20
N PRO A 20 -18.42 31.41 -17.18
CA PRO A 20 -17.26 32.08 -16.56
C PRO A 20 -17.36 32.36 -15.05
N GLY A 21 -16.24 32.67 -14.38
CA GLY A 21 -16.29 33.24 -13.04
C GLY A 21 -14.93 33.41 -12.38
N VAL A 22 -14.31 34.56 -12.61
CA VAL A 22 -13.10 35.00 -11.91
C VAL A 22 -13.39 35.30 -10.43
N SER A 23 -12.39 34.96 -9.60
CA SER A 23 -12.11 35.15 -8.15
C SER A 23 -12.58 36.47 -7.49
N PRO A 24 -12.31 36.80 -6.19
CA PRO A 24 -11.85 36.04 -4.99
C PRO A 24 -12.73 36.35 -3.73
N GLN A 25 -12.42 35.78 -2.54
CA GLN A 25 -12.60 36.32 -1.17
C GLN A 25 -12.82 35.18 -0.16
N ASN A 26 -11.86 34.91 0.72
CA ASN A 26 -11.70 35.48 2.07
C ASN A 26 -12.63 34.84 3.12
N GLY A 27 -12.00 34.23 4.13
CA GLY A 27 -12.43 34.36 5.52
C GLY A 27 -13.69 33.60 5.97
N ASN A 28 -13.44 32.43 6.58
CA ASN A 28 -14.20 31.91 7.72
C ASN A 28 -15.70 31.63 7.50
N VAL A 29 -16.03 30.40 7.08
CA VAL A 29 -17.34 29.81 7.37
C VAL A 29 -17.12 28.40 7.91
N VAL A 30 -17.29 28.28 9.22
CA VAL A 30 -17.37 27.01 9.94
C VAL A 30 -18.67 26.32 9.50
N PRO A 31 -18.66 25.09 8.95
CA PRO A 31 -19.90 24.35 8.82
C PRO A 31 -20.12 23.56 10.12
N ASN A 32 -20.85 24.17 11.06
CA ASN A 32 -21.52 23.40 12.12
C ASN A 32 -22.63 22.58 11.45
N ILE A 33 -22.34 21.31 11.13
CA ILE A 33 -23.33 20.37 10.62
C ILE A 33 -23.61 19.38 11.74
N VAL A 34 -24.63 19.72 12.54
CA VAL A 34 -25.25 18.79 13.47
C VAL A 34 -26.21 17.87 12.70
N ALA A 35 -26.03 16.57 12.95
CA ALA A 35 -26.98 15.47 12.82
C ALA A 35 -27.56 15.12 11.43
N ALA A 36 -27.06 14.01 10.87
CA ALA A 36 -27.91 13.04 10.18
C ALA A 36 -27.27 11.65 10.32
N GLY A 37 -28.08 10.66 10.70
CA GLY A 37 -27.64 9.29 10.88
C GLY A 37 -27.16 8.62 9.60
N SER A 38 -26.67 7.39 9.81
CA SER A 38 -26.39 6.38 8.79
C SER A 38 -25.11 6.58 7.96
N GLY A 39 -24.16 5.68 8.20
CA GLY A 39 -23.18 5.29 7.19
C GLY A 39 -21.89 6.10 7.19
N ALA A 40 -21.07 5.94 8.22
CA ALA A 40 -19.64 6.14 8.02
C ALA A 40 -19.10 4.87 7.31
N PRO A 41 -18.54 4.97 6.09
CA PRO A 41 -17.56 3.96 5.70
C PRO A 41 -16.40 4.20 6.68
N HIS A 42 -16.11 3.23 7.54
CA HIS A 42 -14.89 3.26 8.36
C HIS A 42 -13.67 3.10 7.43
N GLY A 43 -13.43 4.12 6.61
CA GLY A 43 -12.19 4.35 5.88
C GLY A 43 -11.19 4.89 6.88
N GLY A 44 -10.50 3.98 7.55
CA GLY A 44 -9.49 4.34 8.54
C GLY A 44 -9.15 3.18 9.47
N PHE A 45 -8.89 2.00 8.92
CA PHE A 45 -8.39 0.85 9.68
C PHE A 45 -6.96 1.10 10.14
N GLY A 46 -6.78 1.89 11.20
CA GLY A 46 -5.59 1.78 12.03
C GLY A 46 -5.54 0.34 12.52
N MET A 47 -4.57 -0.45 12.05
CA MET A 47 -4.35 -1.78 12.60
C MET A 47 -4.12 -1.63 14.11
N ASP A 48 -4.91 -2.37 14.89
CA ASP A 48 -4.74 -2.47 16.33
C ASP A 48 -3.25 -2.71 16.67
N ALA A 49 -2.70 -1.91 17.59
CA ALA A 49 -1.25 -1.91 17.85
C ALA A 49 -0.77 -3.26 18.38
N ASP A 50 -1.61 -3.96 19.14
CA ASP A 50 -1.33 -5.30 19.64
C ASP A 50 -1.39 -6.33 18.52
N LEU A 51 -2.35 -6.20 17.60
CA LEU A 51 -2.36 -6.99 16.38
C LEU A 51 -1.06 -6.79 15.57
N LEU A 52 -0.62 -5.56 15.34
CA LEU A 52 0.62 -5.29 14.61
C LEU A 52 1.83 -5.91 15.33
N ARG A 53 1.87 -5.82 16.67
CA ARG A 53 2.91 -6.45 17.49
C ARG A 53 2.90 -7.97 17.34
N ALA A 54 1.74 -8.60 17.42
CA ALA A 54 1.59 -10.05 17.25
C ALA A 54 2.03 -10.50 15.86
N ARG A 55 1.70 -9.74 14.81
CA ARG A 55 2.12 -10.03 13.44
C ARG A 55 3.64 -9.93 13.26
N ASN A 56 4.28 -8.90 13.81
CA ASN A 56 5.74 -8.78 13.80
C ASN A 56 6.41 -9.93 14.56
N TYR A 57 5.87 -10.30 15.72
CA TYR A 57 6.34 -11.45 16.50
C TYR A 57 6.25 -12.75 15.70
N MET A 58 5.14 -12.98 15.00
CA MET A 58 4.97 -14.16 14.14
C MET A 58 6.00 -14.19 13.01
N GLN A 59 6.23 -13.06 12.33
CA GLN A 59 7.26 -12.97 11.29
C GLN A 59 8.66 -13.33 11.85
N GLU A 60 9.02 -12.81 13.03
CA GLU A 60 10.29 -13.16 13.67
C GLU A 60 10.40 -14.66 13.96
N LYS A 61 9.35 -15.28 14.52
CA LYS A 61 9.35 -16.73 14.81
C LYS A 61 9.45 -17.58 13.54
N ILE A 62 8.71 -17.24 12.50
CA ILE A 62 8.79 -17.93 11.20
C ILE A 62 10.20 -17.80 10.63
N PHE A 63 10.78 -16.59 10.64
CA PHE A 63 12.14 -16.36 10.17
C PHE A 63 13.16 -17.23 10.92
N LEU A 64 13.11 -17.24 12.25
CA LEU A 64 14.03 -18.03 13.08
C LEU A 64 13.92 -19.53 12.79
N LEU A 65 12.69 -20.07 12.68
CA LEU A 65 12.46 -21.48 12.35
C LEU A 65 13.03 -21.85 10.98
N LEU A 66 12.82 -21.00 9.96
CA LEU A 66 13.32 -21.25 8.61
C LEU A 66 14.84 -21.11 8.53
N ALA A 67 15.42 -20.12 9.20
CA ALA A 67 16.87 -19.92 9.24
C ALA A 67 17.58 -21.06 9.97
N GLN A 68 17.03 -21.54 11.10
CA GLN A 68 17.54 -22.70 11.82
C GLN A 68 17.49 -23.95 10.93
N ARG A 69 16.37 -24.20 10.25
CA ARG A 69 16.23 -25.34 9.33
C ARG A 69 17.23 -25.25 8.16
N HIS A 70 17.45 -24.07 7.60
CA HIS A 70 18.46 -23.87 6.56
C HIS A 70 19.86 -24.23 7.07
N HIS A 71 20.23 -23.72 8.25
CA HIS A 71 21.52 -24.02 8.85
C HIS A 71 21.71 -25.53 9.10
N GLN A 72 20.68 -26.20 9.61
CA GLN A 72 20.71 -27.66 9.83
C GLN A 72 20.82 -28.46 8.53
N ARG A 73 20.14 -28.05 7.46
CA ARG A 73 20.17 -28.79 6.18
C ARG A 73 21.45 -28.60 5.39
N TYR A 74 21.94 -27.37 5.32
CA TYR A 74 23.04 -27.02 4.41
C TYR A 74 24.37 -26.84 5.13
N HIS A 75 24.39 -26.89 6.47
CA HIS A 75 25.56 -26.60 7.31
C HIS A 75 26.25 -25.27 6.95
N GLN A 76 25.51 -24.34 6.34
CA GLN A 76 26.04 -23.10 5.78
C GLN A 76 25.28 -21.90 6.36
N ARG A 77 26.02 -20.82 6.62
CA ARG A 77 25.45 -19.53 7.00
C ARG A 77 24.86 -18.83 5.77
N MET A 78 23.68 -18.26 5.93
CA MET A 78 23.05 -17.47 4.89
C MET A 78 23.81 -16.15 4.67
N ASN A 79 24.11 -15.85 3.41
CA ASN A 79 24.59 -14.53 3.02
C ASN A 79 23.47 -13.47 3.15
N ASP A 80 23.83 -12.19 3.09
CA ASP A 80 22.86 -11.10 3.33
C ASP A 80 21.74 -11.07 2.29
N SER A 81 22.04 -11.39 1.03
CA SER A 81 21.03 -11.46 -0.04
C SER A 81 20.00 -12.57 0.23
N GLN A 82 20.45 -13.76 0.61
CA GLN A 82 19.58 -14.87 1.02
C GLN A 82 18.75 -14.49 2.24
N ARG A 83 19.35 -13.80 3.22
CA ARG A 83 18.65 -13.35 4.42
C ARG A 83 17.55 -12.36 4.09
N GLN A 84 17.81 -11.42 3.19
CA GLN A 84 16.81 -10.45 2.75
C GLN A 84 15.67 -11.12 1.99
N LYS A 85 15.99 -12.03 1.06
CA LYS A 85 14.96 -12.84 0.36
C LYS A 85 14.11 -13.65 1.34
N LEU A 86 14.73 -14.23 2.37
CA LEU A 86 13.99 -14.96 3.41
C LEU A 86 13.05 -14.04 4.19
N LYS A 87 13.46 -12.82 4.55
CA LYS A 87 12.58 -11.84 5.18
C LYS A 87 11.38 -11.50 4.30
N ASP A 88 11.58 -11.34 3.00
CA ASP A 88 10.48 -11.06 2.06
C ASP A 88 9.52 -12.25 1.94
N ILE A 89 10.05 -13.47 1.92
CA ILE A 89 9.25 -14.71 1.94
C ILE A 89 8.43 -14.80 3.24
N VAL A 90 9.06 -14.55 4.38
CA VAL A 90 8.41 -14.57 5.71
C VAL A 90 7.26 -13.56 5.76
N LYS A 91 7.46 -12.34 5.26
CA LYS A 91 6.43 -11.31 5.22
C LYS A 91 5.21 -11.77 4.40
N ARG A 92 5.44 -12.30 3.19
CA ARG A 92 4.36 -12.80 2.32
C ARG A 92 3.67 -14.03 2.91
N LEU A 93 4.43 -14.92 3.56
CA LEU A 93 3.89 -16.12 4.20
C LEU A 93 2.99 -15.74 5.38
N GLU A 94 3.45 -14.87 6.28
CA GLU A 94 2.64 -14.39 7.40
C GLU A 94 1.40 -13.65 6.89
N GLU A 95 1.53 -12.81 5.87
CA GLU A 95 0.38 -12.11 5.29
C GLU A 95 -0.63 -13.08 4.66
N GLY A 96 -0.16 -14.11 3.96
CA GLY A 96 -1.01 -15.17 3.41
C GLY A 96 -1.75 -15.91 4.51
N LEU A 97 -1.03 -16.40 5.53
CA LEU A 97 -1.61 -17.10 6.68
C LEU A 97 -2.64 -16.23 7.42
N PHE A 98 -2.32 -14.96 7.64
CA PHE A 98 -3.20 -14.03 8.33
C PHE A 98 -4.50 -13.77 7.58
N LYS A 99 -4.45 -13.70 6.23
CA LYS A 99 -5.63 -13.46 5.39
C LYS A 99 -6.50 -14.69 5.20
N THR A 100 -5.91 -15.89 5.22
CA THR A 100 -6.63 -17.14 4.97
C THR A 100 -7.13 -17.82 6.23
N ALA A 101 -6.60 -17.45 7.41
CA ALA A 101 -7.05 -18.01 8.67
C ALA A 101 -8.50 -17.60 8.98
N PRO A 102 -9.38 -18.55 9.35
CA PRO A 102 -10.79 -18.24 9.69
C PRO A 102 -10.93 -17.56 11.06
N SER A 103 -9.89 -17.60 11.89
CA SER A 103 -9.82 -16.95 13.19
C SER A 103 -8.39 -16.49 13.49
N LYS A 104 -8.26 -15.66 14.52
CA LYS A 104 -6.96 -15.35 15.15
C LYS A 104 -6.37 -16.59 15.82
#